data_AF-H9FH81-F1
#
_entry.id   AF-H9FH81-F1
#
_cell.length_a   1.000
_cell.length_b   1.000
_cell.length_c   1.000
_cell.angle_alpha   90.00
_cell.angle_beta   90.00
_cell.angle_gamma   90.00
#
_symmetry.space_group_name_H-M   'P 1'
#
loop_
_entity.id
_entity.type
_entity.pdbx_description
1 polymer ?
#
loop_
_entity_poly.entity_id
_entity_poly.type
_entity_poly.pdbx_seq_one_letter_code
_entity_poly.pdbx_strand_id
1 'polypeptide(L)'
;PNLGPWIQQVDQSWRKERVLNVPLCKEDCEQWWEDCRTSYTCKSNWHKGWNWTSGFNKCPVGAACQPFHFYFPTPTVLCNEIWT
;
A
#
# COMPACT_ATOMS: atom_id res chain seq x y z
N PRO A 1 -5.68 -7.22 -17.49
CA PRO A 1 -5.41 -6.77 -18.88
C PRO A 1 -5.94 -5.36 -19.23
N ASN A 2 -6.77 -4.73 -18.40
CA ASN A 2 -7.41 -3.44 -18.73
C ASN A 2 -6.77 -2.22 -18.05
N LEU A 3 -5.61 -2.40 -17.40
CA LEU A 3 -4.91 -1.30 -16.72
C LEU A 3 -3.97 -0.49 -17.63
N GLY A 4 -3.93 -0.81 -18.92
CA GLY A 4 -3.05 -0.18 -19.92
C GLY A 4 -2.97 1.35 -19.83
N PRO A 5 -4.09 2.08 -19.71
CA PRO A 5 -4.08 3.55 -19.63
C PRO A 5 -3.33 4.13 -18.43
N TRP A 6 -3.06 3.34 -17.38
CA TRP A 6 -2.40 3.79 -16.16
C TRP A 6 -0.98 3.24 -16.00
N ILE A 7 -0.47 2.51 -17.00
CA ILE A 7 0.90 2.00 -17.01
C ILE A 7 1.87 3.16 -17.28
N GLN A 8 2.89 3.27 -16.43
CA GLN A 8 4.01 4.18 -16.60
C GLN A 8 5.32 3.39 -16.53
N GLN A 9 6.30 3.79 -17.34
CA GLN A 9 7.66 3.26 -17.26
C GLN A 9 8.29 3.70 -15.94
N VAL A 10 8.93 2.77 -15.25
CA VAL A 10 9.70 3.03 -14.01
C VAL A 10 11.05 2.36 -14.12
N ASP A 11 12.10 3.06 -13.70
CA ASP A 11 13.45 2.51 -13.68
C ASP A 11 13.73 1.86 -12.31
N GLN A 12 13.20 0.65 -12.12
CA GLN A 12 13.43 -0.14 -10.91
C GLN A 12 14.08 -1.47 -11.26
N SER A 13 14.99 -1.94 -10.40
CA SER A 13 15.79 -3.15 -10.63
C SER A 13 14.98 -4.42 -10.88
N TRP A 14 13.71 -4.46 -10.47
CA TRP A 14 12.84 -5.63 -10.53
C TRP A 14 11.57 -5.45 -11.37
N ARG A 15 11.31 -4.25 -11.91
CA ARG A 15 10.19 -3.98 -12.83
C ARG A 15 10.47 -2.76 -13.71
N LYS A 16 10.09 -2.85 -14.99
CA LYS A 16 10.23 -1.76 -15.97
C LYS A 16 8.99 -0.86 -16.07
N GLU A 17 7.85 -1.37 -15.60
CA GLU A 17 6.55 -0.71 -15.68
C GLU A 17 5.81 -0.82 -14.35
N ARG A 18 4.96 0.17 -14.08
CA ARG A 18 4.06 0.20 -12.93
C ARG A 18 2.76 0.88 -13.29
N VAL A 19 1.66 0.44 -12.70
CA VAL A 19 0.39 1.18 -12.73
C VAL A 19 0.40 2.31 -11.67
N LEU A 20 0.02 3.52 -12.09
CA LEU A 20 -0.06 4.70 -11.23
C LEU A 20 -1.42 5.40 -11.43
N ASN A 21 -2.01 5.90 -10.34
CA ASN A 21 -3.29 6.62 -10.36
C ASN A 21 -4.43 5.84 -11.02
N VAL A 22 -4.50 4.52 -10.75
CA VAL A 22 -5.62 3.69 -11.19
C VAL A 22 -6.89 4.19 -10.47
N PRO A 23 -7.97 4.53 -11.20
CA PRO A 23 -9.19 5.07 -10.63
C PRO A 23 -10.00 3.95 -10.02
N LEU A 24 -9.58 3.50 -8.84
CA LEU A 24 -10.33 2.54 -8.06
C LEU A 24 -11.70 3.15 -7.73
N CYS A 25 -12.76 2.36 -7.92
CA CYS A 25 -14.11 2.78 -7.57
C CYS A 25 -14.19 3.11 -6.07
N LYS A 26 -15.08 4.05 -5.73
CA LYS A 26 -15.24 4.53 -4.36
C LYS A 26 -15.60 3.37 -3.42
N GLU A 27 -16.55 2.55 -3.83
CA GLU A 27 -17.10 1.45 -3.03
C GLU A 27 -16.04 0.39 -2.74
N ASP A 28 -15.23 0.02 -3.73
CA ASP A 28 -14.11 -0.91 -3.56
C ASP A 28 -13.10 -0.40 -2.54
N CYS A 29 -12.77 0.89 -2.59
CA CYS A 29 -11.83 1.52 -1.66
C CYS A 29 -12.39 1.61 -0.22
N GLU A 30 -13.65 2.03 -0.08
CA GLU A 30 -14.31 2.17 1.22
C GLU A 30 -14.53 0.80 1.89
N GLN A 31 -14.97 -0.21 1.14
CA GLN A 31 -15.19 -1.56 1.66
C GLN A 31 -13.87 -2.18 2.12
N TRP A 32 -12.79 -2.06 1.33
CA TRP A 32 -11.47 -2.54 1.73
C TRP A 32 -11.00 -1.90 3.04
N TRP A 33 -11.17 -0.58 3.16
CA TRP A 33 -10.78 0.16 4.36
C TRP A 33 -11.57 -0.29 5.60
N GLU A 34 -12.88 -0.51 5.47
CA GLU A 34 -13.73 -0.95 6.58
C GLU A 34 -13.41 -2.39 7.01
N ASP A 35 -13.23 -3.31 6.06
CA ASP A 35 -12.89 -4.71 6.34
C ASP A 35 -11.54 -4.83 7.06
N CYS A 36 -10.63 -3.87 6.86
CA CYS A 36 -9.34 -3.82 7.52
C CYS A 36 -9.36 -3.16 8.91
N ARG A 37 -10.49 -2.63 9.39
CA ARG A 37 -10.60 -1.86 10.65
C ARG A 37 -10.05 -2.60 11.88
N THR A 38 -10.22 -3.92 11.95
CA THR A 38 -9.77 -4.75 13.07
C THR A 38 -8.33 -5.26 12.93
N SER A 39 -7.69 -4.98 11.80
CA SER A 39 -6.31 -5.38 11.51
C SER A 39 -5.31 -4.39 12.08
N TYR A 40 -4.03 -4.74 11.96
CA TYR A 40 -2.91 -3.93 12.44
C TYR A 40 -1.86 -3.80 11.34
N THR A 41 -1.11 -2.71 11.38
CA THR A 41 0.09 -2.52 10.56
C THR A 41 1.09 -1.65 11.31
N CYS A 42 2.29 -1.50 10.75
CA CYS A 42 3.35 -0.65 11.30
C CYS A 42 3.81 0.44 10.32
N LYS A 43 3.19 0.52 9.12
CA LYS A 43 3.57 1.46 8.06
C LYS A 43 2.37 1.80 7.17
N SER A 44 2.38 3.02 6.63
CA SER A 44 1.42 3.50 5.63
C SER A 44 1.87 3.31 4.18
N ASN A 45 3.17 3.15 3.91
CA ASN A 45 3.70 2.80 2.59
C ASN A 45 4.28 1.38 2.65
N TRP A 46 3.67 0.45 1.91
CA TRP A 46 4.05 -0.96 1.88
C TRP A 46 4.94 -1.32 0.71
N HIS A 47 5.25 -0.36 -0.16
CA HIS A 47 6.13 -0.59 -1.29
C HIS A 47 7.62 -0.52 -0.89
N LYS A 48 7.96 0.28 0.12
CA LYS A 48 9.36 0.53 0.52
C LYS A 48 9.55 0.58 2.04
N GLY A 49 10.81 0.44 2.47
CA GLY A 49 11.21 0.66 3.86
C GLY A 49 10.84 -0.47 4.83
N TRP A 50 10.61 -1.68 4.31
CA TRP A 50 10.55 -2.91 5.09
C TRP A 50 11.94 -3.41 5.45
N ASN A 51 12.05 -4.13 6.57
CA ASN A 51 13.24 -4.91 6.89
C ASN A 51 13.14 -6.29 6.23
N TRP A 52 14.11 -6.63 5.37
CA TRP A 52 14.16 -7.88 4.61
C TRP A 52 15.27 -8.85 5.06
N THR A 53 15.97 -8.59 6.17
CA THR A 53 17.15 -9.37 6.58
C THR A 53 16.84 -10.86 6.83
N SER A 54 15.59 -11.20 7.16
CA SER A 54 15.14 -12.58 7.34
C SER A 54 14.55 -13.24 6.10
N GLY A 55 14.66 -12.63 4.92
CA GLY A 55 14.12 -13.15 3.65
C GLY A 55 12.64 -12.85 3.41
N PHE A 56 11.94 -12.25 4.37
CA PHE A 56 10.56 -11.75 4.25
C PHE A 56 10.44 -10.39 4.97
N ASN A 57 9.42 -9.61 4.64
CA ASN A 57 9.24 -8.27 5.18
C ASN A 57 8.86 -8.30 6.67
N LYS A 58 9.58 -7.51 7.46
CA LYS A 58 9.28 -7.22 8.86
C LYS A 58 9.23 -5.71 9.10
N CYS A 59 8.48 -5.30 10.12
CA CYS A 59 8.50 -3.91 10.59
C CYS A 59 9.94 -3.48 10.89
N PRO A 60 10.39 -2.30 10.40
CA PRO A 60 11.71 -1.78 10.72
C PRO A 60 11.78 -1.37 12.20
N VAL A 61 13.01 -1.22 12.72
CA VAL A 61 13.24 -0.81 14.11
C VAL A 61 12.56 0.54 14.36
N GLY A 62 11.79 0.63 15.46
CA GLY A 62 11.05 1.84 15.84
C GLY A 62 9.67 2.00 15.20
N ALA A 63 9.30 1.15 14.22
CA ALA A 63 7.94 1.14 13.69
C ALA A 63 7.01 0.33 14.59
N ALA A 64 6.13 1.02 15.33
CA ALA A 64 5.17 0.39 16.23
C ALA A 64 4.00 -0.23 15.46
N CYS A 65 3.54 -1.41 15.88
CA CYS A 65 2.28 -1.96 15.37
C CYS A 65 1.11 -1.20 16.00
N GLN A 66 0.24 -0.64 15.16
CA GLN A 66 -0.96 0.09 15.55
C GLN A 66 -2.17 -0.40 14.75
N PRO A 67 -3.41 -0.12 15.20
CA PRO A 67 -4.60 -0.44 14.43
C PRO A 67 -4.50 0.09 13.00
N PHE A 68 -5.06 -0.63 12.02
CA PHE A 68 -4.89 -0.31 10.61
C PHE A 68 -5.28 1.15 10.28
N HIS A 69 -6.39 1.62 10.86
CA HIS A 69 -6.88 3.00 10.69
C HIS A 69 -5.98 4.07 11.32
N PHE A 70 -5.04 3.71 12.21
CA PHE A 70 -4.03 4.65 12.71
C PHE A 70 -3.08 5.09 11.57
N TYR A 71 -2.63 4.14 10.76
CA TYR A 71 -1.77 4.41 9.60
C TYR A 71 -2.55 4.85 8.36
N PHE A 72 -3.84 4.51 8.31
CA PHE A 72 -4.75 4.85 7.21
C PHE A 72 -6.03 5.51 7.73
N PRO A 73 -6.00 6.81 8.07
CA PRO A 73 -7.12 7.48 8.74
C PRO A 73 -8.41 7.58 7.91
N THR A 74 -8.29 7.49 6.58
CA THR A 74 -9.44 7.50 5.66
C THR A 74 -9.25 6.45 4.55
N PRO A 75 -10.34 6.03 3.87
CA PRO A 75 -10.24 5.14 2.71
C PRO A 75 -9.31 5.69 1.63
N THR A 76 -9.43 6.99 1.32
CA THR A 76 -8.56 7.64 0.32
C THR A 76 -7.08 7.54 0.69
N VAL A 77 -6.73 7.70 1.98
CA VAL A 77 -5.34 7.54 2.43
C VAL A 77 -4.89 6.09 2.27
N LEU A 78 -5.73 5.10 2.56
CA LEU A 78 -5.41 3.69 2.29
C LEU A 78 -5.10 3.46 0.81
N CYS A 79 -6.07 3.74 -0.07
CA CYS A 79 -6.02 3.34 -1.47
C CYS A 79 -4.95 4.10 -2.27
N ASN A 80 -4.60 5.32 -1.84
CA ASN A 80 -3.60 6.13 -2.52
C ASN A 80 -2.19 5.92 -1.98
N GLU A 81 -1.99 5.63 -0.69
CA GLU A 81 -0.65 5.65 -0.08
C GLU A 81 -0.02 4.26 0.08
N ILE A 82 -0.82 3.20 0.28
CA ILE A 82 -0.31 1.87 0.63
C ILE A 82 0.65 1.30 -0.43
N TRP A 83 0.38 1.56 -1.71
CA TRP A 83 1.17 1.07 -2.83
C TRP A 83 1.90 2.21 -3.56
N THR A 84 2.65 3.06 -2.84
CA THR A 84 3.45 4.16 -3.41
C THR A 84 4.94 3.89 -3.50
#